data_AF-A0A314YDZ5-F1
#
_entry.id   AF-A0A314YDZ5-F1
#
_cell.length_a   1.000
_cell.length_b   1.000
_cell.length_c   1.000
_cell.angle_alpha   90.00
_cell.angle_beta   90.00
_cell.angle_gamma   90.00
#
_symmetry.space_group_name_H-M   'P 1'
#
loop_
_entity.id
_entity.type
_entity.pdbx_description
1 polymer ?
#
loop_
_entity_poly.entity_id
_entity_poly.type
_entity_poly.pdbx_seq_one_letter_code
_entity_poly.pdbx_strand_id
1 'polypeptide(L)'
;MGLLGKVLRKSCGEFWGRKWNIQDAFTVAVFLGLHSLCAFAPFHFNWPAFWVAITLYVATGLGITLCYHRSLAHRSFKLPKWLEYFFAYCGILSLQGSPIEWVSTHRYHHQFTDTGKDPHSPIKAWRPEER
;
A
#
# COMPACT_ATOMS: atom_id res chain seq x y z
N MET A 1 -5.03 -41.03 19.79
CA MET A 1 -4.07 -40.21 19.00
C MET A 1 -4.86 -39.30 18.06
N GLY A 2 -5.59 -38.35 18.65
CA GLY A 2 -6.68 -37.64 17.99
C GLY A 2 -6.24 -36.38 17.25
N LEU A 3 -7.13 -35.98 16.34
CA LEU A 3 -7.27 -34.74 15.55
C LEU A 3 -6.83 -33.39 16.18
N LEU A 4 -6.34 -33.36 17.42
CA LEU A 4 -5.96 -32.17 18.19
C LEU A 4 -4.55 -31.63 17.88
N GLY A 5 -3.72 -32.35 17.13
CA GLY A 5 -2.33 -31.96 16.88
C GLY A 5 -2.09 -30.93 15.76
N LYS A 6 -3.09 -30.62 14.93
CA LYS A 6 -2.93 -29.71 13.76
C LYS A 6 -3.39 -28.27 14.01
N VAL A 7 -3.90 -27.96 15.21
CA VAL A 7 -4.34 -26.58 15.56
C VAL A 7 -3.19 -25.76 16.17
N LEU A 8 -2.02 -26.37 16.40
CA LEU A 8 -0.85 -25.69 16.96
C LEU A 8 -0.08 -24.90 15.89
N ARG A 9 0.03 -23.59 16.14
CA ARG A 9 1.00 -22.62 15.59
C ARG A 9 0.83 -22.22 14.12
N LYS A 10 0.07 -21.16 13.92
CA LYS A 10 0.59 -20.04 13.10
C LYS A 10 0.69 -18.81 14.00
N SER A 11 1.57 -18.87 14.99
CA SER A 11 1.85 -17.73 15.85
C SER A 11 2.95 -16.87 15.22
N CYS A 12 2.67 -15.57 15.13
CA CYS A 12 3.61 -14.48 14.88
C CYS A 12 4.20 -14.37 13.45
N GLY A 13 3.63 -13.43 12.67
CA GLY A 13 4.31 -12.73 11.58
C GLY A 13 4.48 -13.51 10.27
N GLU A 14 3.55 -13.33 9.32
CA GLU A 14 3.76 -13.76 7.94
C GLU A 14 5.08 -13.23 7.33
N PHE A 15 5.67 -12.16 7.89
CA PHE A 15 6.93 -11.59 7.43
C PHE A 15 8.15 -12.55 7.55
N TRP A 16 8.35 -13.18 8.72
CA TRP A 16 9.56 -13.99 8.97
C TRP A 16 9.44 -15.43 8.44
N GLY A 17 8.21 -15.95 8.33
CA GLY A 17 7.95 -17.33 7.89
C GLY A 17 7.56 -17.51 6.43
N ARG A 18 7.45 -16.43 5.64
CA ARG A 18 7.07 -16.50 4.22
C ARG A 18 8.24 -16.85 3.30
N LYS A 19 7.93 -17.46 2.15
CA LYS A 19 8.87 -17.60 1.05
C LYS A 19 9.01 -16.25 0.34
N TRP A 20 10.24 -15.73 0.28
CA TRP A 20 10.56 -14.51 -0.44
C TRP A 20 10.73 -14.81 -1.93
N ASN A 21 10.13 -13.98 -2.77
CA ASN A 21 10.38 -13.99 -4.21
C ASN A 21 11.28 -12.79 -4.59
N ILE A 22 11.64 -12.74 -5.88
CA ILE A 22 12.51 -11.66 -6.39
C ILE A 22 11.86 -10.29 -6.30
N GLN A 23 10.54 -10.20 -6.47
CA GLN A 23 9.78 -8.96 -6.37
C GLN A 23 9.83 -8.41 -4.95
N ASP A 24 9.75 -9.27 -3.94
CA ASP A 24 9.84 -8.88 -2.54
C ASP A 24 11.22 -8.32 -2.20
N ALA A 25 12.28 -9.01 -2.62
CA ALA A 25 13.65 -8.58 -2.41
C ALA A 25 13.91 -7.23 -3.10
N PHE A 26 13.44 -7.08 -4.35
CA PHE A 26 13.52 -5.83 -5.09
C PHE A 26 12.77 -4.70 -4.38
N THR A 27 11.53 -4.96 -3.95
CA THR A 27 10.69 -3.98 -3.26
C THR A 27 11.36 -3.49 -1.98
N VAL A 28 11.86 -4.41 -1.15
CA VAL A 28 12.56 -4.06 0.09
C VAL A 28 13.84 -3.29 -0.18
N ALA A 29 14.63 -3.69 -1.18
CA ALA A 29 15.84 -2.98 -1.56
C ALA A 29 15.55 -1.55 -2.00
N VAL A 30 14.50 -1.33 -2.82
CA VAL A 30 14.07 0.00 -3.26
C VAL A 30 13.65 0.87 -2.06
N PHE A 31 12.79 0.35 -1.17
CA PHE A 31 12.35 1.12 -0.01
C PHE A 31 13.49 1.45 0.96
N LEU A 32 14.37 0.49 1.25
CA LEU A 32 15.55 0.73 2.10
C LEU A 32 16.49 1.76 1.47
N GLY A 33 16.72 1.68 0.15
CA GLY A 33 17.53 2.65 -0.58
C GLY A 33 16.96 4.06 -0.48
N LEU A 34 15.66 4.23 -0.79
CA LEU A 34 14.98 5.52 -0.70
C LEU A 34 15.02 6.11 0.72
N HIS A 35 14.78 5.30 1.76
CA HIS A 35 14.85 5.78 3.14
C HIS A 35 16.28 6.14 3.57
N SER A 36 17.28 5.37 3.11
CA SER A 36 18.69 5.67 3.38
C SER A 36 19.10 7.00 2.75
N LEU A 37 18.58 7.33 1.57
CA LEU A 37 18.84 8.63 0.93
C LEU A 37 18.28 9.81 1.74
N CYS A 38 17.20 9.62 2.51
CA CYS A 38 16.64 10.67 3.36
C CYS A 38 17.64 11.13 4.44
N ALA A 39 18.60 10.30 4.85
CA ALA A 39 19.66 10.70 5.79
C ALA A 39 20.54 11.85 5.27
N PHE A 40 20.58 12.04 3.94
CA PHE A 40 21.33 13.13 3.31
C PHE A 40 20.54 14.43 3.14
N ALA A 41 19.24 14.44 3.49
CA ALA A 41 18.36 15.59 3.32
C ALA A 41 18.87 16.88 4.01
N PRO A 42 19.45 16.86 5.24
CA PRO A 42 19.97 18.08 5.87
C PRO A 42 21.08 18.77 5.07
N PHE A 43 21.84 18.01 4.28
CA PHE A 43 22.97 18.53 3.50
C PHE A 43 22.56 19.05 2.11
N HIS A 44 21.32 18.79 1.67
CA HIS A 44 20.84 19.11 0.33
C HIS A 44 19.57 19.98 0.34
N PHE A 45 19.22 20.54 1.51
CA PHE A 45 18.02 21.35 1.66
C PHE A 45 18.12 22.65 0.85
N ASN A 46 17.05 22.94 0.10
CA ASN A 46 16.83 24.24 -0.54
C ASN A 46 15.32 24.47 -0.72
N TRP A 47 14.92 25.74 -0.77
CA TRP A 47 13.51 26.14 -0.86
C TRP A 47 12.77 25.59 -2.09
N PRO A 48 13.35 25.58 -3.30
CA PRO A 48 12.71 24.94 -4.45
C PRO A 48 12.41 23.46 -4.22
N ALA A 49 13.39 22.69 -3.72
CA ALA A 49 13.20 21.27 -3.43
C ALA A 49 12.12 21.03 -2.36
N PHE A 50 12.05 21.88 -1.34
CA PHE A 50 10.98 21.84 -0.34
C PHE A 50 9.60 21.98 -0.98
N TRP A 51 9.39 22.98 -1.84
CA TRP A 51 8.09 23.19 -2.49
C TRP A 51 7.73 22.08 -3.48
N VAL A 52 8.73 21.52 -4.18
CA VAL A 52 8.53 20.32 -5.00
C VAL A 52 8.06 19.15 -4.15
N ALA A 53 8.68 18.91 -2.99
CA ALA A 53 8.28 17.85 -2.07
C ALA A 53 6.85 18.02 -1.56
N ILE A 54 6.46 19.24 -1.13
CA ILE A 54 5.09 19.54 -0.70
C ILE A 54 4.09 19.34 -1.84
N THR A 55 4.42 19.81 -3.05
CA THR A 55 3.55 19.68 -4.23
C THR A 55 3.33 18.21 -4.57
N LEU A 56 4.40 17.40 -4.59
CA LEU A 56 4.31 15.96 -4.85
C LEU A 56 3.53 15.23 -3.75
N TYR A 57 3.72 15.59 -2.48
CA TYR A 57 2.95 15.02 -1.37
C TYR A 57 1.44 15.24 -1.56
N VAL A 58 1.03 16.47 -1.85
CA VAL A 58 -0.38 16.79 -2.08
C VAL A 58 -0.90 16.12 -3.35
N ALA A 59 -0.18 16.23 -4.46
CA ALA A 59 -0.62 15.68 -5.75
C ALA A 59 -0.78 14.16 -5.71
N THR A 60 0.18 13.42 -5.14
CA THR A 60 0.10 11.96 -5.00
C THR A 60 -0.99 11.54 -4.02
N GLY A 61 -1.15 12.27 -2.91
CA GLY A 61 -2.23 12.05 -1.95
C GLY A 61 -3.62 12.24 -2.57
N LEU A 62 -3.81 13.28 -3.40
CA LEU A 62 -5.04 13.48 -4.16
C LEU A 62 -5.24 12.40 -5.23
N GLY A 63 -4.18 11.97 -5.92
CA GLY A 63 -4.23 10.87 -6.88
C GLY A 63 -4.78 9.58 -6.27
N ILE A 64 -4.28 9.20 -5.09
CA ILE A 64 -4.79 8.03 -4.36
C ILE A 64 -6.20 8.27 -3.82
N THR A 65 -6.41 9.36 -3.08
CA THR A 65 -7.64 9.52 -2.30
C THR A 65 -8.85 9.96 -3.14
N LEU A 66 -8.68 10.85 -4.12
CA LEU A 66 -9.76 11.27 -5.01
C LEU A 66 -9.94 10.29 -6.16
N CYS A 67 -8.86 9.95 -6.87
CA CYS A 67 -8.96 9.15 -8.07
C CYS A 67 -9.02 7.65 -7.78
N TYR A 68 -7.95 7.03 -7.25
CA TYR A 68 -7.94 5.57 -7.06
C TYR A 68 -9.04 5.10 -6.11
N HIS A 69 -9.16 5.75 -4.95
CA HIS A 69 -10.08 5.36 -3.90
C HIS A 69 -11.53 5.74 -4.19
N ARG A 70 -11.86 7.04 -4.23
CA ARG A 70 -13.27 7.48 -4.33
C ARG A 70 -13.85 7.34 -5.73
N SER A 71 -13.13 7.76 -6.77
CA SER A 71 -13.63 7.71 -8.15
C SER A 71 -13.56 6.30 -8.75
N LEU A 72 -12.38 5.65 -8.75
CA LEU A 72 -12.19 4.38 -9.45
C LEU A 72 -12.68 3.17 -8.64
N ALA A 73 -12.31 3.05 -7.36
CA ALA A 73 -12.70 1.91 -6.54
C ALA A 73 -14.16 1.99 -6.11
N HIS A 74 -14.58 3.10 -5.49
CA HIS A 74 -15.91 3.26 -4.90
C HIS A 74 -16.96 3.89 -5.81
N ARG A 75 -16.57 4.44 -6.97
CA ARG A 75 -17.51 5.08 -7.92
C ARG A 75 -18.38 6.18 -7.28
N SER A 76 -17.88 6.85 -6.24
CA SER A 76 -18.64 7.84 -5.46
C SER A 76 -18.97 9.10 -6.24
N PHE A 77 -18.19 9.42 -7.28
CA PHE A 77 -18.43 10.48 -8.24
C PHE A 77 -17.75 10.15 -9.57
N LYS A 78 -18.03 10.95 -10.61
CA LYS A 78 -17.40 10.83 -11.93
C LYS A 78 -16.58 12.08 -12.22
N LEU A 79 -15.31 11.90 -12.59
CA LEU A 79 -14.46 12.98 -13.08
C LEU A 79 -14.56 13.07 -14.62
N PRO A 80 -14.39 14.26 -15.21
CA PRO A 80 -14.13 14.36 -16.64
C PRO A 80 -12.83 13.63 -16.97
N LYS A 81 -12.76 12.99 -18.15
CA LYS A 81 -11.70 12.02 -18.46
C LYS A 81 -10.27 12.58 -18.39
N TRP A 82 -10.07 13.82 -18.83
CA TRP A 82 -8.76 14.47 -18.73
C TRP A 82 -8.30 14.61 -17.27
N LEU A 83 -9.22 14.92 -16.35
CA LEU A 83 -8.93 15.10 -14.92
C LEU A 83 -8.76 13.75 -14.21
N GLU A 84 -9.54 12.74 -14.61
CA GLU A 84 -9.35 11.35 -14.18
C GLU A 84 -7.94 10.86 -14.55
N TYR A 85 -7.50 11.08 -15.79
CA TYR A 85 -6.14 10.70 -16.21
C TYR A 85 -5.05 11.49 -15.50
N PHE A 86 -5.24 12.80 -15.31
CA PHE A 86 -4.31 13.63 -14.55
C PHE A 86 -4.11 13.07 -13.13
N PHE A 87 -5.18 12.87 -12.37
CA PHE A 87 -5.06 12.34 -11.02
C PHE A 87 -4.63 10.87 -10.98
N ALA A 88 -4.98 10.06 -11.98
CA ALA A 88 -4.47 8.70 -12.09
C ALA A 88 -2.95 8.70 -12.28
N TYR A 89 -2.40 9.62 -13.09
CA TYR A 89 -0.96 9.79 -13.26
C TYR A 89 -0.29 10.23 -11.95
N CYS A 90 -0.88 11.20 -11.23
CA CYS A 90 -0.42 11.57 -9.89
C CYS A 90 -0.46 10.36 -8.92
N GLY A 91 -1.46 9.49 -9.04
CA GLY A 91 -1.59 8.26 -8.25
C GLY A 91 -0.45 7.28 -8.51
N ILE A 92 0.00 7.12 -9.76
CA ILE A 92 1.13 6.25 -10.12
C ILE A 92 2.42 6.72 -9.41
N LEU A 93 2.62 8.04 -9.29
CA LEU A 93 3.78 8.62 -8.60
C LEU A 93 3.82 8.32 -7.09
N SER A 94 2.74 7.80 -6.50
CA SER A 94 2.71 7.38 -5.09
C SER A 94 3.40 6.03 -4.82
N LEU A 95 3.79 5.29 -5.87
CA LEU A 95 4.42 3.97 -5.77
C LEU A 95 3.55 2.90 -5.08
N GLN A 96 2.22 3.03 -5.13
CA GLN A 96 1.27 2.04 -4.57
C GLN A 96 0.75 1.02 -5.61
N GLY A 97 1.42 0.88 -6.75
CA GLY A 97 1.00 -0.01 -7.83
C GLY A 97 0.09 0.65 -8.86
N SER A 98 -0.30 -0.13 -9.87
CA SER A 98 -1.12 0.36 -10.98
C SER A 98 -2.56 0.66 -10.53
N PRO A 99 -3.30 1.55 -11.24
CA PRO A 99 -4.70 1.83 -10.88
C PRO A 99 -5.58 0.58 -10.83
N ILE A 100 -5.36 -0.37 -11.74
CA ILE A 100 -6.15 -1.62 -11.84
C ILE A 100 -5.87 -2.51 -10.63
N GLU A 101 -4.59 -2.74 -10.33
CA GLU A 101 -4.15 -3.55 -9.20
C GLU A 101 -4.65 -2.97 -7.88
N TRP A 102 -4.43 -1.67 -7.66
CA TRP A 102 -4.85 -0.99 -6.44
C TRP A 102 -6.37 -1.07 -6.25
N VAL A 103 -7.14 -0.75 -7.29
CA VAL A 103 -8.62 -0.80 -7.24
C VAL A 103 -9.14 -2.22 -6.99
N SER A 104 -8.55 -3.22 -7.65
CA SER A 104 -8.92 -4.63 -7.46
C SER A 104 -8.66 -5.07 -6.02
N THR A 105 -7.46 -4.83 -5.52
CA THR A 105 -7.06 -5.16 -4.14
C THR A 105 -7.93 -4.43 -3.12
N HIS A 106 -8.21 -3.15 -3.34
CA HIS A 106 -9.03 -2.34 -2.44
C HIS A 106 -10.49 -2.83 -2.37
N ARG A 107 -11.08 -3.20 -3.52
CA ARG A 107 -12.43 -3.81 -3.54
C ARG A 107 -12.45 -5.17 -2.86
N TYR A 108 -11.41 -5.98 -3.07
CA TYR A 108 -11.28 -7.27 -2.43
C TYR A 108 -11.12 -7.14 -0.91
N HIS A 109 -10.37 -6.13 -0.44
CA HIS A 109 -10.30 -5.75 0.98
C HIS A 109 -11.69 -5.39 1.53
N HIS A 110 -12.46 -4.53 0.86
CA HIS A 110 -13.82 -4.18 1.32
C HIS A 110 -14.81 -5.35 1.29
N GLN A 111 -14.67 -6.28 0.34
CA GLN A 111 -15.55 -7.45 0.25
C GLN A 111 -15.29 -8.46 1.37
N PHE A 112 -14.06 -8.55 1.86
CA PHE A 112 -13.61 -9.60 2.79
C PHE A 112 -12.97 -9.03 4.07
N THR A 113 -13.30 -7.79 4.42
CA THR A 113 -12.68 -7.02 5.50
C THR A 113 -12.55 -7.85 6.78
N ASP A 114 -11.39 -7.77 7.41
CA ASP A 114 -11.07 -8.46 8.67
C ASP A 114 -11.18 -9.99 8.63
N THR A 115 -11.26 -10.59 7.43
CA THR A 115 -11.17 -12.04 7.26
C THR A 115 -9.79 -12.46 6.74
N GLY A 116 -9.48 -13.76 6.79
CA GLY A 116 -8.22 -14.28 6.25
C GLY A 116 -8.04 -14.07 4.74
N LYS A 117 -9.12 -13.78 4.01
CA LYS A 117 -9.08 -13.45 2.58
C LYS A 117 -8.65 -12.02 2.33
N ASP A 118 -8.85 -11.10 3.27
CA ASP A 118 -8.49 -9.70 3.10
C ASP A 118 -6.96 -9.54 3.00
N PRO A 119 -6.43 -8.93 1.91
CA PRO A 119 -5.00 -8.72 1.71
C PRO A 119 -4.37 -7.81 2.78
N HIS A 120 -5.16 -6.95 3.41
CA HIS A 120 -4.76 -6.02 4.46
C HIS A 120 -5.29 -6.40 5.85
N SER A 121 -5.75 -7.65 6.01
CA SER A 121 -6.40 -8.06 7.25
C SER A 121 -5.46 -7.88 8.46
N PRO A 122 -5.90 -7.20 9.54
CA PRO A 122 -5.09 -7.01 10.74
C PRO A 122 -4.75 -8.34 11.42
N ILE A 123 -5.59 -9.36 11.23
CA ILE A 123 -5.40 -10.70 11.82
C ILE A 123 -4.15 -11.42 11.27
N LYS A 124 -3.62 -10.98 10.12
CA LYS A 124 -2.38 -11.53 9.53
C LYS A 124 -1.13 -10.97 10.21
N ALA A 125 -1.18 -9.73 10.68
CA ALA A 125 -0.07 -9.08 11.36
C ALA A 125 -0.07 -9.40 12.87
N TRP A 126 -1.23 -9.31 13.50
CA TRP A 126 -1.40 -9.51 14.94
C TRP A 126 -2.73 -10.22 15.21
N ARG A 127 -2.64 -11.50 15.59
CA ARG A 127 -3.76 -12.21 16.21
C ARG A 127 -3.53 -12.17 17.72
N PRO A 128 -4.32 -11.41 18.50
CA PRO A 128 -4.40 -11.71 19.92
C PRO A 128 -4.98 -13.11 20.04
N GLU A 129 -4.31 -13.97 20.79
CA GLU A 129 -4.85 -15.27 21.19
C GLU A 129 -6.28 -15.04 21.70
N GLU A 130 -7.27 -15.61 21.00
CA GLU A 130 -8.67 -15.81 21.41
C GLU A 130 -9.34 -14.67 22.20
N ARG A 131 -10.21 -13.90 21.50
CA ARG A 131 -11.45 -13.38 22.09
C ARG A 131 -12.64 -13.96 21.34
#